data_AF-A0A6F8YSM3-F1
#
_entry.id   AF-A0A6F8YSM3-F1
#
_cell.length_a   1.000
_cell.length_b   1.000
_cell.length_c   1.000
_cell.angle_alpha   90.00
_cell.angle_beta   90.00
_cell.angle_gamma   90.00
#
_symmetry.space_group_name_H-M   'P 1'
#
loop_
_entity.id
_entity.type
_entity.pdbx_description
1 polymer ?
#
loop_
_entity_poly.entity_id
_entity_poly.type
_entity_poly.pdbx_seq_one_letter_code
_entity_poly.pdbx_strand_id
1 'polypeptide(L)'
;MAAVLPAALELTTAYTAAGDDPSLYWEAMRRVLGESLDGVDPATAMAQLIFGLCALSGILLDQLAEQTGQDRAGLLAEIHRVYLTG
;
A
#
# COMPACT_ATOMS: atom_id res chain seq x y z
N MET A 1 -3.94 -13.12 -6.45
CA MET A 1 -4.32 -12.06 -5.48
C MET A 1 -3.79 -12.31 -4.07
N ALA A 2 -3.92 -13.52 -3.51
CA ALA A 2 -3.47 -13.79 -2.13
C ALA A 2 -1.96 -13.55 -1.86
N ALA A 3 -1.09 -13.70 -2.87
CA ALA A 3 0.36 -13.53 -2.70
C ALA A 3 0.83 -12.07 -2.63
N VAL A 4 0.06 -11.10 -3.16
CA VAL A 4 0.51 -9.70 -3.30
C VAL A 4 0.03 -8.78 -2.17
N LEU A 5 -1.07 -9.15 -1.50
CA LEU A 5 -1.65 -8.37 -0.41
C LEU A 5 -0.82 -8.38 0.89
N PRO A 6 -0.18 -9.50 1.30
CA PRO A 6 0.65 -9.52 2.50
C PRO A 6 1.80 -8.51 2.46
N ALA A 7 2.51 -8.44 1.33
CA ALA A 7 3.60 -7.50 1.12
C ALA A 7 3.14 -6.03 1.17
N ALA A 8 2.00 -5.73 0.55
CA ALA A 8 1.41 -4.40 0.58
C ALA A 8 0.98 -3.98 1.99
N LEU A 9 0.30 -4.87 2.72
CA LEU A 9 -0.13 -4.65 4.10
C LEU A 9 1.05 -4.41 5.03
N GLU A 10 2.11 -5.20 4.88
CA GLU A 10 3.33 -5.05 5.65
C GLU A 10 3.95 -3.66 5.47
N LEU A 11 4.13 -3.21 4.22
CA LEU A 11 4.69 -1.90 3.93
C LEU A 11 3.81 -0.76 4.46
N THR A 12 2.49 -0.84 4.28
CA THR A 12 1.58 0.18 4.77
C THR A 12 1.59 0.26 6.30
N THR A 13 1.67 -0.89 6.98
CA THR A 13 1.76 -0.96 8.45
C THR A 13 3.09 -0.40 8.95
N ALA A 14 4.19 -0.76 8.30
CA ALA A 14 5.51 -0.23 8.64
C ALA A 14 5.60 1.28 8.40
N TYR A 15 4.97 1.79 7.33
CA TYR A 15 4.88 3.23 7.06
C TYR A 15 4.14 3.99 8.17
N THR A 16 3.03 3.45 8.69
CA THR A 16 2.32 4.08 9.82
C THR A 16 3.14 4.10 11.10
N ALA A 17 4.01 3.11 11.31
CA ALA A 17 4.92 3.05 12.46
C ALA A 17 6.21 3.89 12.28
N ALA A 18 6.51 4.34 11.05
CA ALA A 18 7.74 5.05 10.72
C ALA A 18 7.87 6.43 11.38
N GLY A 19 6.75 7.01 11.84
CA GLY A 19 6.76 8.24 12.64
C GLY A 19 7.46 8.07 13.99
N ASP A 20 7.42 6.85 14.56
CA ASP A 20 8.06 6.51 15.82
C ASP A 20 9.44 5.88 15.60
N ASP A 21 9.58 5.02 14.58
CA ASP A 21 10.85 4.40 14.21
C ASP A 21 10.99 4.27 12.67
N PRO A 22 11.73 5.18 12.03
CA PRO A 22 11.97 5.16 10.59
C PRO A 22 12.64 3.88 10.08
N SER A 23 13.34 3.13 10.94
CA SER A 23 14.04 1.92 10.52
C SER A 23 13.09 0.78 10.17
N LEU A 24 11.93 0.71 10.82
CA LEU A 24 10.89 -0.31 10.58
C LEU A 24 10.40 -0.32 9.14
N TYR A 25 10.25 0.87 8.53
CA TYR A 25 9.88 0.98 7.12
C TYR A 25 10.95 0.37 6.20
N TRP A 26 12.22 0.67 6.46
CA TRP A 26 13.31 0.16 5.63
C TRP A 26 13.56 -1.33 5.82
N GLU A 27 13.38 -1.85 7.03
CA GLU A 27 13.44 -3.29 7.30
C GLU A 27 12.32 -4.05 6.57
N ALA A 28 11.08 -3.55 6.66
CA ALA A 28 9.94 -4.11 5.94
C ALA A 28 10.16 -4.05 4.42
N MET A 29 10.63 -2.91 3.89
CA MET A 29 10.96 -2.77 2.46
C MET A 29 12.02 -3.77 2.01
N ARG A 30 13.09 -3.93 2.79
CA ARG A 30 14.16 -4.88 2.47
C ARG A 30 13.66 -6.33 2.54
N ARG A 31 12.80 -6.66 3.49
CA ARG A 31 12.21 -7.99 3.62
C ARG A 31 11.26 -8.29 2.47
N VAL A 32 10.32 -7.40 2.18
CA VAL A 32 9.36 -7.54 1.07
C VAL A 32 10.08 -7.66 -0.26
N LEU A 33 11.07 -6.81 -0.52
CA LEU A 33 11.87 -6.90 -1.75
C LEU A 33 12.73 -8.17 -1.76
N GLY A 34 13.38 -8.53 -0.64
CA GLY A 34 14.20 -9.75 -0.53
C GLY A 34 13.40 -11.03 -0.79
N GLU A 35 12.25 -11.17 -0.13
CA GLU A 35 11.32 -12.30 -0.31
C GLU A 35 10.72 -12.33 -1.72
N SER A 36 10.48 -11.17 -2.34
CA SER A 36 9.97 -11.10 -3.72
C SER A 36 11.06 -11.35 -4.77
N LEU A 37 12.33 -11.12 -4.44
CA LEU A 37 13.49 -11.32 -5.32
C LEU A 37 14.02 -12.75 -5.28
N ASP A 38 13.72 -13.53 -4.24
CA ASP A 38 14.05 -14.94 -4.16
C ASP A 38 13.19 -15.76 -5.13
N GLY A 39 13.71 -15.96 -6.34
CA GLY A 39 13.14 -16.85 -7.37
C GLY A 39 12.32 -16.18 -8.47
N VAL A 40 12.20 -14.84 -8.46
CA VAL A 40 11.49 -14.05 -9.48
C VAL A 40 12.38 -12.88 -9.92
N ASP A 41 12.32 -12.49 -11.19
CA ASP A 41 13.10 -11.34 -11.66
C ASP A 41 12.64 -10.03 -10.97
N PRO A 42 13.55 -9.05 -10.78
CA PRO A 42 13.24 -7.81 -10.07
C PRO A 42 12.06 -7.00 -10.62
N ALA A 43 11.83 -7.06 -11.94
CA ALA A 43 10.74 -6.30 -12.56
C ALA A 43 9.39 -6.94 -12.21
N THR A 44 9.31 -8.26 -12.24
CA THR A 44 8.10 -8.99 -11.83
C THR A 44 7.81 -8.82 -10.34
N ALA A 45 8.83 -8.87 -9.49
CA ALA A 45 8.70 -8.61 -8.05
C ALA A 45 8.12 -7.21 -7.77
N MET A 46 8.67 -6.19 -8.43
CA MET A 46 8.18 -4.81 -8.31
C MET A 46 6.75 -4.65 -8.85
N ALA A 47 6.43 -5.29 -9.97
CA ALA A 47 5.07 -5.25 -10.53
C ALA A 47 4.04 -5.89 -9.58
N GLN A 48 4.40 -7.00 -8.94
CA GLN A 48 3.57 -7.66 -7.93
C GLN A 48 3.34 -6.77 -6.71
N LEU A 49 4.38 -6.07 -6.24
CA LEU A 49 4.28 -5.14 -5.13
C LEU A 49 3.37 -3.95 -5.46
N ILE A 50 3.60 -3.29 -6.60
CA ILE A 50 2.76 -2.16 -7.07
C ILE A 50 1.30 -2.62 -7.19
N PHE A 51 1.08 -3.79 -7.79
CA PHE A 51 -0.27 -4.34 -7.92
C PHE A 51 -0.92 -4.60 -6.56
N GLY A 52 -0.17 -5.16 -5.60
CA GLY A 52 -0.63 -5.35 -4.22
C GLY A 52 -1.03 -4.03 -3.53
N LEU A 53 -0.21 -2.99 -3.66
CA LEU A 53 -0.48 -1.66 -3.11
C LEU A 53 -1.71 -1.00 -3.74
N CYS A 54 -1.88 -1.13 -5.06
CA CYS A 54 -3.07 -0.64 -5.76
C CYS A 54 -4.33 -1.38 -5.30
N ALA A 55 -4.26 -2.71 -5.14
CA ALA A 55 -5.38 -3.51 -4.68
C ALA A 55 -5.76 -3.16 -3.23
N LEU A 56 -4.77 -3.05 -2.33
CA LEU A 56 -4.98 -2.63 -0.95
C LEU A 56 -5.60 -1.23 -0.87
N SER A 57 -5.09 -0.28 -1.65
CA SER A 57 -5.66 1.08 -1.71
C SER A 57 -7.13 1.06 -2.16
N GLY A 58 -7.48 0.21 -3.14
CA GLY A 58 -8.86 0.01 -3.58
C GLY A 58 -9.75 -0.53 -2.45
N ILE A 59 -9.31 -1.56 -1.72
CA ILE A 59 -10.06 -2.13 -0.59
C ILE A 59 -10.27 -1.09 0.52
N LEU A 60 -9.23 -0.34 0.88
CA LEU A 60 -9.31 0.69 1.92
C LEU A 60 -10.23 1.84 1.48
N LEU A 61 -10.21 2.22 0.20
CA LEU A 61 -11.14 3.22 -0.34
C LEU A 61 -12.59 2.75 -0.29
N ASP A 62 -12.85 1.50 -0.64
CA ASP A 62 -14.20 0.93 -0.58
C ASP A 62 -14.70 0.87 0.87
N GLN A 63 -13.85 0.46 1.82
CA GLN A 63 -14.17 0.49 3.25
C GLN A 63 -14.44 1.90 3.77
N LEU A 64 -13.64 2.89 3.34
CA LEU A 64 -13.83 4.28 3.72
C LEU A 64 -15.14 4.84 3.15
N ALA A 65 -15.51 4.48 1.92
CA ALA A 65 -16.78 4.83 1.29
C ALA A 65 -17.96 4.30 2.11
N GLU A 66 -17.91 3.03 2.51
CA GLU A 66 -18.92 2.41 3.36
C GLU A 66 -19.06 3.11 4.72
N GLN A 67 -17.94 3.43 5.37
CA GLN A 67 -17.93 4.06 6.71
C GLN A 67 -18.42 5.52 6.69
N THR A 68 -18.14 6.25 5.62
CA THR A 68 -18.49 7.67 5.50
C THR A 68 -19.83 7.91 4.81
N GLY A 69 -20.40 6.89 4.16
CA GLY A 69 -21.60 7.02 3.33
C GLY A 69 -21.37 7.83 2.05
N GLN A 70 -20.11 8.09 1.69
CA GLN A 70 -19.73 8.81 0.48
C GLN A 70 -19.49 7.84 -0.69
N ASP A 71 -19.68 8.30 -1.92
CA ASP A 71 -19.23 7.54 -3.07
C ASP A 71 -17.70 7.60 -3.23
N ARG A 72 -17.16 6.61 -3.95
CA ARG A 72 -15.72 6.45 -4.16
C ARG A 72 -15.10 7.62 -4.93
N ALA A 73 -15.84 8.25 -5.84
CA ALA A 73 -15.33 9.35 -6.66
C ALA A 73 -15.16 10.62 -5.81
N GLY A 74 -16.11 10.91 -4.93
CA GLY A 74 -16.06 12.01 -3.98
C GLY A 74 -14.90 11.84 -2.98
N LEU A 75 -14.70 10.64 -2.46
CA LEU A 75 -13.55 10.36 -1.59
C LEU A 75 -12.21 10.56 -2.29
N LEU A 76 -12.07 10.06 -3.53
CA LEU A 76 -10.85 10.27 -4.31
C LEU A 76 -10.58 11.74 -4.60
N ALA A 77 -11.63 12.52 -4.93
CA ALA A 77 -11.50 13.95 -5.15
C ALA A 77 -11.04 14.68 -3.87
N GLU A 78 -11.58 14.31 -2.71
CA GLU A 78 -11.19 14.91 -1.44
C GLU A 78 -9.76 14.53 -1.02
N ILE A 79 -9.37 13.25 -1.17
CA ILE A 79 -7.98 12.81 -0.93
C ILE A 79 -7.01 13.57 -1.83
N HIS A 80 -7.34 13.71 -3.12
CA HIS A 80 -6.53 14.47 -4.06
C HIS A 80 -6.39 15.93 -3.62
N ARG A 81 -7.51 16.55 -3.23
CA ARG A 81 -7.54 17.94 -2.76
C ARG A 81 -6.66 18.15 -1.52
N VAL A 82 -6.74 17.24 -0.54
CA VAL A 82 -6.07 17.39 0.77
C VAL A 82 -4.58 17.07 0.70
N TYR A 83 -4.20 16.02 -0.05
CA TYR A 83 -2.84 15.46 0.03
C TYR A 83 -2.00 15.63 -1.23
N LEU A 84 -2.60 15.94 -2.39
CA LEU A 84 -1.86 16.01 -3.67
C LEU A 84 -1.84 17.41 -4.30
N THR A 85 -2.77 18.28 -3.90
CA THR A 85 -2.83 19.68 -4.35
C THR A 85 -2.65 20.70 -3.22
N GLY A 86 -2.46 20.21 -1.98
CA GLY A 86 -2.22 21.02 -0.79
C GLY A 86 -0.80 21.56 -0.71
#